data_AF-A0A075JVK8-F1
#
_entry.id   AF-A0A075JVK8-F1
#
_cell.length_a   1.000
_cell.length_b   1.000
_cell.length_c   1.000
_cell.angle_alpha   90.00
_cell.angle_beta   90.00
_cell.angle_gamma   90.00
#
_symmetry.space_group_name_H-M   'P 1'
#
loop_
_entity.id
_entity.type
_entity.pdbx_description
1 polymer ?
#
loop_
_entity_poly.entity_id
_entity_poly.type
_entity_poly.pdbx_seq_one_letter_code
_entity_poly.pdbx_strand_id
1 'polypeptide(L)'
;MHTGDERSALGDQYRAAFAEAVELYVLSAYLTEWDAELALSPTCKRFRFIIGKDFGITRKDTCREVLQWLPADRQSDFLVAEEISGFHPKAVIWRTAKGRTFMLIGSSNLSRAAVDGNVEANVMLEVSVQQFEEACTWIDRIEAKSAPVGDGWLDRYVEAARQPKGGSAKRKPVNKDGGADISFKLPRPAGAAALLRTRRAVLKTYAEGRHALLQLFQRAAAKQITSQRFFTELPEHWSQEVGNRMQGKGWDRLGKQANFQDLARSFVAIVESPKRDRDDVVRAELDRLDARENPARKAFLSEMLCLRFPDEYPVLNKPVRQFLRKNRFTPTRGSSEGDWYIYVARQLRAALRANPAYPAKNLAELDTLIWASAEYNPRD
;
A
#
# COMPACT_ATOMS: atom_id res chain seq x y z
N MET A 1 -11.40 18.87 30.64
CA MET A 1 -12.40 17.85 30.99
C MET A 1 -13.68 18.29 30.32
N HIS A 2 -14.14 17.56 29.33
CA HIS A 2 -15.24 18.01 28.49
C HIS A 2 -16.58 17.53 29.05
N THR A 3 -17.55 18.44 29.15
CA THR A 3 -18.92 18.18 29.66
C THR A 3 -19.95 18.50 28.58
N GLY A 4 -20.87 17.56 28.31
CA GLY A 4 -22.26 17.77 27.84
C GLY A 4 -22.55 18.58 26.57
N ASP A 5 -22.06 19.81 26.47
CA ASP A 5 -22.31 20.78 25.39
C ASP A 5 -21.16 20.85 24.35
N GLU A 6 -19.98 20.32 24.66
CA GLU A 6 -18.87 20.18 23.70
C GLU A 6 -19.02 18.98 22.73
N ARG A 7 -20.18 18.31 22.79
CA ARG A 7 -20.57 17.16 21.95
C ARG A 7 -20.50 17.45 20.44
N SER A 8 -20.46 18.72 20.01
CA SER A 8 -20.29 19.09 18.59
C SER A 8 -18.83 19.35 18.17
N ALA A 9 -17.99 19.90 19.05
CA ALA A 9 -16.71 20.50 18.63
C ALA A 9 -15.68 19.48 18.11
N LEU A 10 -15.52 18.33 18.77
CA LEU A 10 -14.58 17.30 18.33
C LEU A 10 -15.05 16.62 17.03
N GLY A 11 -16.34 16.32 16.93
CA GLY A 11 -16.96 15.79 15.70
C GLY A 11 -16.83 16.78 14.54
N ASP A 12 -17.03 18.07 14.78
CA ASP A 12 -16.85 19.13 13.80
C ASP A 12 -15.40 19.25 13.32
N GLN A 13 -14.43 19.06 14.23
CA GLN A 13 -13.00 19.02 13.87
C GLN A 13 -12.65 17.83 12.98
N TYR A 14 -13.18 16.62 13.28
CA TYR A 14 -13.01 15.47 12.40
C TYR A 14 -13.66 15.70 11.04
N ARG A 15 -14.91 16.18 11.00
CA ARG A 15 -15.60 16.51 9.75
C ARG A 15 -14.80 17.53 8.91
N ALA A 16 -14.29 18.58 9.54
CA ALA A 16 -13.45 19.57 8.89
C ALA A 16 -12.18 18.94 8.30
N ALA A 17 -11.44 18.16 9.09
CA ALA A 17 -10.21 17.50 8.64
C ALA A 17 -10.45 16.61 7.41
N PHE A 18 -11.52 15.80 7.40
CA PHE A 18 -11.84 14.93 6.28
C PHE A 18 -12.30 15.70 5.04
N ALA A 19 -13.06 16.78 5.22
CA ALA A 19 -13.63 17.56 4.12
C ALA A 19 -12.62 18.50 3.43
N GLU A 20 -11.61 19.01 4.14
CA GLU A 20 -10.71 20.05 3.60
C GLU A 20 -9.29 19.57 3.25
N ALA A 21 -8.91 18.37 3.72
CA ALA A 21 -7.54 17.90 3.60
C ALA A 21 -7.15 17.56 2.15
N VAL A 22 -5.97 18.03 1.75
CA VAL A 22 -5.23 17.52 0.59
C VAL A 22 -4.27 16.40 0.98
N GLU A 23 -3.95 16.31 2.26
CA GLU A 23 -3.17 15.24 2.88
C GLU A 23 -3.71 14.99 4.29
N LEU A 24 -4.08 13.75 4.59
CA LEU A 24 -4.74 13.36 5.83
C LEU A 24 -4.17 12.06 6.38
N TYR A 25 -3.83 12.09 7.67
CA TYR A 25 -3.33 10.96 8.41
C TYR A 25 -4.21 10.72 9.64
N VAL A 26 -4.67 9.49 9.79
CA VAL A 26 -5.47 9.04 10.92
C VAL A 26 -4.72 7.89 11.59
N LEU A 27 -4.37 8.06 12.86
CA LEU A 27 -3.74 7.03 13.67
C LEU A 27 -4.65 6.72 14.86
N SER A 28 -5.08 5.46 14.98
CA SER A 28 -5.93 5.00 16.08
C SER A 28 -5.34 3.76 16.72
N ALA A 29 -5.23 3.74 18.06
CA ALA A 29 -4.69 2.60 18.79
C ALA A 29 -5.50 1.33 18.55
N TYR A 30 -6.81 1.49 18.42
CA TYR A 30 -7.73 0.43 17.99
C TYR A 30 -8.95 1.04 17.31
N LEU A 31 -9.72 0.21 16.61
CA LEU A 31 -10.92 0.63 15.91
C LEU A 31 -12.10 -0.26 16.31
N THR A 32 -13.05 0.29 17.07
CA THR A 32 -14.24 -0.45 17.53
C THR A 32 -15.52 -0.01 16.85
N GLU A 33 -15.58 1.22 16.35
CA GLU A 33 -16.73 1.80 15.66
C GLU A 33 -16.24 2.72 14.54
N TRP A 34 -17.02 2.87 13.48
CA TRP A 34 -16.72 3.76 12.36
C TRP A 34 -17.88 4.72 12.13
N ASP A 35 -17.56 5.98 11.83
CA ASP A 35 -18.53 6.98 11.40
C ASP A 35 -18.53 7.07 9.87
N ALA A 36 -19.56 6.47 9.25
CA ALA A 36 -19.72 6.45 7.80
C ALA A 36 -20.20 7.80 7.23
N GLU A 37 -20.57 8.77 8.07
CA GLU A 37 -20.96 10.11 7.64
C GLU A 37 -19.76 11.01 7.30
N LEU A 38 -18.56 10.64 7.76
CA LEU A 38 -17.33 11.33 7.36
C LEU A 38 -17.13 11.22 5.84
N ALA A 39 -16.80 12.32 5.18
CA ALA A 39 -16.55 12.34 3.75
C ALA A 39 -15.09 12.71 3.48
N LEU A 40 -14.33 11.77 2.90
CA LEU A 40 -12.97 12.05 2.45
C LEU A 40 -13.02 13.00 1.25
N SER A 41 -12.33 14.13 1.35
CA SER A 41 -12.22 15.11 0.28
C SER A 41 -11.77 14.46 -1.04
N PRO A 42 -12.45 14.71 -2.18
CA PRO A 42 -12.03 14.21 -3.49
C PRO A 42 -10.71 14.85 -3.96
N THR A 43 -10.27 15.93 -3.31
CA THR A 43 -8.97 16.57 -3.57
C THR A 43 -7.85 16.05 -2.67
N CYS A 44 -8.16 15.11 -1.77
CA CYS A 44 -7.18 14.45 -0.92
C CYS A 44 -6.25 13.60 -1.79
N LYS A 45 -5.00 14.03 -1.91
CA LYS A 45 -3.97 13.35 -2.70
C LYS A 45 -3.36 12.19 -1.92
N ARG A 46 -3.18 12.36 -0.61
CA ARG A 46 -2.57 11.38 0.28
C ARG A 46 -3.45 11.14 1.49
N PHE A 47 -3.83 9.89 1.71
CA PHE A 47 -4.61 9.46 2.85
C PHE A 47 -3.95 8.24 3.48
N ARG A 48 -3.80 8.21 4.80
CA ARG A 48 -3.41 6.99 5.52
C ARG A 48 -4.26 6.85 6.76
N PHE A 49 -4.89 5.70 6.91
CA PHE A 49 -5.61 5.35 8.12
C PHE A 49 -4.96 4.13 8.75
N ILE A 50 -4.21 4.34 9.83
CA ILE A 50 -3.42 3.30 10.50
C ILE A 50 -4.06 2.95 11.84
N ILE A 51 -4.42 1.69 11.99
CA ILE A 51 -5.00 1.14 13.22
C ILE A 51 -4.03 0.18 13.93
N GLY A 52 -4.16 0.07 15.25
CA GLY A 52 -3.47 -0.99 16.01
C GLY A 52 -4.24 -2.30 16.01
N LYS A 53 -3.50 -3.40 16.18
CA LYS A 53 -4.05 -4.75 16.38
C LYS A 53 -3.93 -5.25 17.81
N ASP A 54 -3.22 -4.51 18.66
CA ASP A 54 -2.89 -4.92 20.02
C ASP A 54 -4.12 -5.28 20.85
N PHE A 55 -3.95 -6.27 21.73
CA PHE A 55 -4.98 -6.79 22.64
C PHE A 55 -6.25 -7.33 21.97
N GLY A 56 -6.31 -7.45 20.63
CA GLY A 56 -7.50 -7.94 19.94
C GLY A 56 -8.71 -6.99 20.03
N ILE A 57 -8.49 -5.69 20.30
CA ILE A 57 -9.59 -4.74 20.57
C ILE A 57 -10.26 -4.27 19.28
N THR A 58 -9.50 -4.09 18.21
CA THR A 58 -10.02 -3.74 16.88
C THR A 58 -11.10 -4.75 16.46
N ARG A 59 -12.17 -4.27 15.83
CA ARG A 59 -13.31 -5.10 15.42
C ARG A 59 -13.31 -5.31 13.92
N LYS A 60 -13.42 -6.57 13.50
CA LYS A 60 -13.45 -6.96 12.09
C LYS A 60 -14.60 -6.31 11.35
N ASP A 61 -15.80 -6.29 11.96
CA ASP A 61 -16.98 -5.69 11.33
C ASP A 61 -16.78 -4.20 11.07
N THR A 62 -16.19 -3.48 12.02
CA THR A 62 -15.83 -2.07 11.86
C THR A 62 -14.76 -1.86 10.79
N CYS A 63 -13.75 -2.73 10.71
CA CYS A 63 -12.80 -2.69 9.61
C CYS A 63 -13.48 -2.89 8.25
N ARG A 64 -14.52 -3.75 8.17
CA ARG A 64 -15.31 -3.92 6.94
C ARG A 64 -16.13 -2.67 6.62
N GLU A 65 -16.69 -1.99 7.61
CA GLU A 65 -17.38 -0.71 7.43
C GLU A 65 -16.44 0.33 6.80
N VAL A 66 -15.20 0.46 7.31
CA VAL A 66 -14.19 1.36 6.72
C VAL A 66 -13.87 0.96 5.28
N LEU A 67 -13.65 -0.33 5.02
CA LEU A 67 -13.34 -0.81 3.68
C LEU A 67 -14.47 -0.59 2.67
N GLN A 68 -15.73 -0.63 3.11
CA GLN A 68 -16.91 -0.31 2.29
C GLN A 68 -17.07 1.19 2.08
N TRP A 69 -16.70 1.99 3.09
CA TRP A 69 -16.75 3.44 3.03
C TRP A 69 -15.67 4.04 2.12
N LEU A 70 -14.48 3.42 2.08
CA LEU A 70 -13.37 3.92 1.26
C LEU A 70 -13.68 3.85 -0.24
N PRO A 71 -13.29 4.90 -1.00
CA PRO A 71 -13.28 4.84 -2.46
C PRO A 71 -12.51 3.62 -2.98
N ALA A 72 -12.90 3.14 -4.15
CA ALA A 72 -12.27 1.99 -4.81
C ALA A 72 -10.75 2.16 -4.98
N ASP A 73 -10.29 3.39 -5.19
CA ASP A 73 -8.88 3.72 -5.33
C ASP A 73 -8.19 3.97 -3.99
N ARG A 74 -8.79 3.70 -2.83
CA ARG A 74 -8.22 4.04 -1.51
C ARG A 74 -8.20 2.89 -0.52
N GLN A 75 -8.61 1.69 -0.93
CA GLN A 75 -8.73 0.58 0.01
C GLN A 75 -7.39 0.16 0.60
N SER A 76 -6.29 0.26 -0.17
CA SER A 76 -4.94 -0.04 0.30
C SER A 76 -4.36 0.97 1.30
N ASP A 77 -5.00 2.15 1.46
CA ASP A 77 -4.61 3.19 2.42
C ASP A 77 -5.14 2.96 3.84
N PHE A 78 -5.99 1.95 4.02
CA PHE A 78 -6.36 1.44 5.34
C PHE A 78 -5.36 0.37 5.78
N LEU A 79 -4.60 0.71 6.82
CA LEU A 79 -3.41 0.02 7.26
C LEU A 79 -3.56 -0.43 8.71
N VAL A 80 -2.84 -1.50 9.05
CA VAL A 80 -2.63 -1.94 10.42
C VAL A 80 -1.14 -1.88 10.75
N ALA A 81 -0.83 -1.39 11.95
CA ALA A 81 0.51 -1.40 12.52
C ALA A 81 0.93 -2.84 12.87
N GLU A 82 1.37 -3.58 11.86
CA GLU A 82 1.58 -5.03 11.93
C GLU A 82 2.85 -5.40 12.72
N GLU A 83 3.95 -4.67 12.51
CA GLU A 83 5.27 -4.93 13.09
C GLU A 83 5.61 -3.93 14.22
N ILE A 84 4.58 -3.42 14.90
CA ILE A 84 4.73 -2.49 16.03
C ILE A 84 3.99 -3.05 17.23
N SER A 85 4.72 -3.34 18.31
CA SER A 85 4.13 -3.72 19.60
C SER A 85 3.81 -2.48 20.42
N GLY A 86 2.63 -2.46 21.05
CA GLY A 86 2.19 -1.33 21.88
C GLY A 86 1.83 -0.09 21.06
N PHE A 87 1.31 -0.28 19.85
CA PHE A 87 0.81 0.79 19.01
C PHE A 87 -0.41 1.45 19.66
N HIS A 88 -0.18 2.58 20.33
CA HIS A 88 -1.21 3.31 21.05
C HIS A 88 -1.43 4.79 20.66
N PRO A 89 -1.02 5.28 19.46
CA PRO A 89 -1.28 6.67 19.06
C PRO A 89 -2.76 6.92 18.79
N LYS A 90 -3.18 8.17 18.99
CA LYS A 90 -4.54 8.67 18.77
C LYS A 90 -4.41 10.09 18.24
N ALA A 91 -4.36 10.19 16.92
CA ALA A 91 -4.04 11.43 16.25
C ALA A 91 -4.71 11.54 14.89
N VAL A 92 -5.12 12.76 14.55
CA VAL A 92 -5.49 13.15 13.18
C VAL A 92 -4.64 14.35 12.78
N ILE A 93 -3.91 14.21 11.68
CA ILE A 93 -2.93 15.18 11.22
C ILE A 93 -3.21 15.48 9.76
N TRP A 94 -3.37 16.74 9.39
CA TRP A 94 -3.75 17.08 8.03
C TRP A 94 -3.19 18.41 7.53
N ARG A 95 -3.13 18.52 6.21
CA ARG A 95 -2.80 19.74 5.48
C ARG A 95 -3.97 20.11 4.57
N THR A 96 -4.31 21.39 4.56
CA THR A 96 -5.37 21.95 3.71
C THR A 96 -4.83 22.39 2.35
N ALA A 97 -5.72 22.60 1.38
CA ALA A 97 -5.35 23.16 0.08
C ALA A 97 -4.69 24.55 0.16
N LYS A 98 -4.95 25.30 1.24
CA LYS A 98 -4.35 26.62 1.51
C LYS A 98 -2.97 26.53 2.18
N GLY A 99 -2.43 25.32 2.39
CA GLY A 99 -1.12 25.10 3.02
C GLY A 99 -1.13 25.17 4.55
N ARG A 100 -2.29 25.41 5.19
CA ARG A 100 -2.43 25.33 6.66
C ARG A 100 -2.29 23.88 7.12
N THR A 101 -1.62 23.67 8.24
CA THR A 101 -1.29 22.35 8.79
C THR A 101 -1.79 22.23 10.22
N PHE A 102 -2.43 21.12 10.53
CA PHE A 102 -3.08 20.90 11.82
C PHE A 102 -2.74 19.53 12.41
N MET A 103 -2.80 19.46 13.73
CA MET A 103 -2.73 18.23 14.50
C MET A 103 -3.82 18.22 15.57
N LEU A 104 -4.60 17.15 15.61
CA LEU A 104 -5.53 16.81 16.68
C LEU A 104 -4.96 15.58 17.39
N ILE A 105 -4.59 15.70 18.66
CA ILE A 105 -3.94 14.64 19.44
C ILE A 105 -4.65 14.52 20.79
N GLY A 106 -4.89 13.30 21.26
CA GLY A 106 -5.47 13.12 22.58
C GLY A 106 -5.74 11.69 22.99
N SER A 107 -6.80 11.53 23.77
CA SER A 107 -7.23 10.24 24.33
C SER A 107 -8.25 9.50 23.47
N SER A 108 -8.80 10.17 22.45
CA SER A 108 -9.89 9.66 21.63
C SER A 108 -9.39 8.73 20.53
N ASN A 109 -9.85 7.48 20.56
CA ASN A 109 -9.82 6.66 19.36
C ASN A 109 -10.90 7.16 18.42
N LEU A 110 -10.65 7.11 17.11
CA LEU A 110 -11.63 7.50 16.11
C LEU A 110 -12.79 6.48 16.12
N SER A 111 -13.80 6.74 16.93
CA SER A 111 -14.98 5.90 17.17
C SER A 111 -16.17 6.81 17.48
N ARG A 112 -17.40 6.38 17.15
CA ARG A 112 -18.61 7.14 17.51
C ARG A 112 -18.69 7.36 19.03
N ALA A 113 -18.32 6.35 19.82
CA ALA A 113 -18.24 6.45 21.28
C ALA A 113 -17.32 7.57 21.82
N ALA A 114 -16.24 7.92 21.11
CA ALA A 114 -15.38 9.04 21.52
C ALA A 114 -16.02 10.42 21.29
N VAL A 115 -17.05 10.48 20.44
CA VAL A 115 -17.85 11.70 20.20
C VAL A 115 -19.09 11.72 21.09
N ASP A 116 -19.69 10.56 21.37
CA ASP A 116 -21.04 10.47 21.94
C ASP A 116 -21.13 10.02 23.42
N GLY A 117 -20.05 9.49 24.03
CA GLY A 117 -20.19 8.85 25.36
C GLY A 117 -19.00 8.93 26.33
N ASN A 118 -17.77 9.10 25.85
CA ASN A 118 -16.59 9.09 26.73
C ASN A 118 -16.19 10.49 27.23
N VAL A 119 -15.58 10.55 28.42
CA VAL A 119 -14.87 11.75 28.87
C VAL A 119 -13.49 11.75 28.23
N GLU A 120 -13.33 12.56 27.19
CA GLU A 120 -12.13 12.64 26.40
C GLU A 120 -11.34 13.93 26.70
N ALA A 121 -10.05 13.91 26.42
CA ALA A 121 -9.16 15.06 26.44
C ALA A 121 -8.36 15.08 25.14
N ASN A 122 -8.60 16.10 24.31
CA ASN A 122 -7.96 16.29 23.02
C ASN A 122 -7.46 17.72 22.88
N VAL A 123 -6.40 17.88 22.10
CA VAL A 123 -5.81 19.16 21.75
C VAL A 123 -5.74 19.24 20.24
N MET A 124 -6.43 20.24 19.67
CA MET A 124 -6.28 20.64 18.27
C MET A 124 -5.38 21.87 18.21
N LEU A 125 -4.37 21.84 17.35
CA LEU A 125 -3.46 22.95 17.11
C LEU A 125 -3.24 23.11 15.61
N GLU A 126 -3.18 24.38 15.17
CA GLU A 126 -2.47 24.70 13.94
C GLU A 126 -0.97 24.65 14.25
N VAL A 127 -0.22 23.91 13.44
CA VAL A 127 1.21 23.66 13.62
C VAL A 127 1.97 24.28 12.46
N SER A 128 3.28 24.51 12.64
CA SER A 128 4.11 24.94 11.53
C SER A 128 4.26 23.84 10.47
N VAL A 129 4.57 24.24 9.23
CA VAL A 129 4.88 23.29 8.15
C VAL A 129 6.03 22.36 8.56
N GLN A 130 7.04 22.86 9.26
CA GLN A 130 8.15 22.04 9.74
C GLN A 130 7.68 20.95 10.71
N GLN A 131 6.87 21.30 11.72
CA GLN A 131 6.33 20.33 12.68
C GLN A 131 5.45 19.28 11.98
N PHE A 132 4.67 19.71 10.97
CA PHE A 132 3.91 18.79 10.14
C PHE A 132 4.81 17.80 9.41
N GLU A 133 5.89 18.25 8.78
CA GLU A 133 6.84 17.36 8.08
C GLU A 133 7.58 16.40 9.03
N GLU A 134 7.89 16.83 10.25
CA GLU A 134 8.44 15.97 11.30
C GLU A 134 7.45 14.87 11.70
N ALA A 135 6.17 15.20 11.88
CA ALA A 135 5.13 14.21 12.12
C ALA A 135 4.94 13.26 10.94
N CYS A 136 5.00 13.77 9.70
CA CYS A 136 4.92 12.92 8.52
C CYS A 136 6.10 11.95 8.42
N THR A 137 7.31 12.39 8.75
CA THR A 137 8.49 11.51 8.83
C THR A 137 8.32 10.43 9.90
N TRP A 138 7.66 10.75 11.02
CA TRP A 138 7.29 9.75 12.03
C TRP A 138 6.23 8.76 11.51
N ILE A 139 5.21 9.24 10.81
CA ILE A 139 4.17 8.40 10.22
C ILE A 139 4.74 7.50 9.12
N ASP A 140 5.65 7.99 8.27
CA ASP A 140 6.29 7.18 7.23
C ASP A 140 7.07 6.00 7.83
N ARG A 141 7.65 6.16 9.03
CA ARG A 141 8.28 5.05 9.78
C ARG A 141 7.27 4.04 10.31
N ILE A 142 6.07 4.48 10.66
CA ILE A 142 4.95 3.62 11.07
C ILE A 142 4.40 2.86 9.85
N GLU A 143 4.14 3.57 8.75
CA GLU A 143 3.67 3.00 7.48
C GLU A 143 4.63 1.92 6.96
N ALA A 144 5.94 2.13 7.06
CA ALA A 144 6.95 1.15 6.68
C ALA A 144 6.86 -0.18 7.47
N LYS A 145 6.26 -0.16 8.66
CA LYS A 145 6.02 -1.32 9.54
C LYS A 145 4.55 -1.76 9.55
N SER A 146 3.77 -1.23 8.63
CA SER A 146 2.34 -1.52 8.51
C SER A 146 2.06 -2.45 7.32
N ALA A 147 0.87 -3.04 7.33
CA ALA A 147 0.32 -3.84 6.24
C ALA A 147 -1.11 -3.37 5.92
N PRO A 148 -1.58 -3.51 4.67
CA PRO A 148 -2.95 -3.15 4.33
C PRO A 148 -3.96 -4.12 4.94
N VAL A 149 -5.04 -3.55 5.49
CA VAL A 149 -6.19 -4.30 5.97
C VAL A 149 -7.03 -4.71 4.75
N GLY A 150 -7.44 -5.97 4.70
CA GLY A 150 -8.33 -6.51 3.68
C GLY A 150 -8.90 -7.84 4.15
N ASP A 151 -9.77 -8.47 3.36
CA ASP A 151 -10.46 -9.71 3.75
C ASP A 151 -9.49 -10.80 4.24
N GLY A 152 -8.37 -10.96 3.53
CA GLY A 152 -7.32 -11.89 3.91
C GLY A 152 -6.66 -11.65 5.26
N TRP A 153 -6.50 -10.39 5.64
CA TRP A 153 -5.99 -10.01 6.95
C TRP A 153 -7.07 -10.23 8.02
N LEU A 154 -8.30 -9.79 7.73
CA LEU A 154 -9.44 -9.92 8.65
C LEU A 154 -9.76 -11.38 8.99
N ASP A 155 -9.62 -12.31 8.04
CA ASP A 155 -9.82 -13.74 8.29
C ASP A 155 -8.86 -14.30 9.35
N ARG A 156 -7.60 -13.81 9.36
CA ARG A 156 -6.53 -14.31 10.24
C ARG A 156 -6.45 -13.57 11.57
N TYR A 157 -6.89 -12.31 11.59
CA TYR A 157 -6.91 -11.51 12.81
C TYR A 157 -7.77 -12.17 13.90
N VAL A 158 -7.33 -12.14 15.14
CA VAL A 158 -8.05 -12.71 16.29
C VAL A 158 -8.52 -11.58 17.19
N GLU A 159 -9.84 -11.45 17.32
CA GLU A 159 -10.43 -10.51 18.28
C GLU A 159 -10.40 -11.06 19.70
N ALA A 160 -10.25 -10.17 20.67
CA ALA A 160 -10.57 -10.50 22.05
C ALA A 160 -12.08 -10.69 22.21
N ALA A 161 -12.46 -11.70 22.99
CA ALA A 161 -13.85 -11.98 23.32
C ALA A 161 -14.53 -10.71 23.87
N ARG A 162 -15.73 -10.40 23.38
CA ARG A 162 -16.56 -9.35 23.97
C ARG A 162 -16.93 -9.80 25.39
N GLN A 163 -16.72 -8.93 26.38
CA GLN A 163 -17.25 -9.22 27.71
C GLN A 163 -18.78 -9.28 27.61
N PRO A 164 -19.44 -10.35 28.09
CA PRO A 164 -20.87 -10.31 28.28
C PRO A 164 -21.19 -9.18 29.26
N LYS A 165 -22.22 -8.37 28.95
CA LYS A 165 -22.74 -7.38 29.90
C LYS A 165 -23.13 -8.12 31.20
N GLY A 166 -22.34 -7.98 32.26
CA GLY A 166 -22.67 -8.45 33.61
C GLY A 166 -21.90 -9.62 34.21
N GLY A 167 -20.82 -10.14 33.60
CA GLY A 167 -20.08 -11.30 34.14
C GLY A 167 -18.72 -10.98 34.78
N SER A 168 -18.62 -11.04 36.11
CA SER A 168 -17.34 -11.01 36.84
C SER A 168 -16.61 -12.37 36.76
N ALA A 169 -16.06 -12.71 35.60
CA ALA A 169 -15.24 -13.90 35.44
C ALA A 169 -13.73 -13.58 35.61
N LYS A 170 -13.06 -14.31 36.51
CA LYS A 170 -11.62 -14.25 36.76
C LYS A 170 -10.83 -14.51 35.46
N ARG A 171 -9.97 -13.56 35.11
CA ARG A 171 -9.09 -13.58 33.94
C ARG A 171 -8.13 -14.78 33.96
N LYS A 172 -8.09 -15.56 32.87
CA LYS A 172 -6.80 -16.12 32.41
C LYS A 172 -6.10 -15.01 31.60
N PRO A 173 -4.80 -14.76 31.82
CA PRO A 173 -4.08 -13.78 31.02
C PRO A 173 -4.09 -14.26 29.57
N VAL A 174 -4.76 -13.52 28.70
CA VAL A 174 -4.50 -13.61 27.26
C VAL A 174 -3.06 -13.15 27.09
N ASN A 175 -2.22 -14.00 26.50
CA ASN A 175 -0.79 -13.74 26.29
C ASN A 175 -0.57 -12.29 25.87
N LYS A 176 0.26 -11.57 26.63
CA LYS A 176 0.71 -10.20 26.30
C LYS A 176 1.44 -10.12 24.95
N ASP A 177 1.82 -11.28 24.39
CA ASP A 177 2.53 -11.42 23.13
C ASP A 177 1.70 -12.10 22.01
N GLY A 178 0.38 -12.23 22.20
CA GLY A 178 -0.47 -13.15 21.41
C GLY A 178 -1.13 -12.60 20.15
N GLY A 179 -0.68 -11.47 19.58
CA GLY A 179 -1.16 -11.04 18.27
C GLY A 179 -0.55 -11.97 17.22
N ALA A 180 -1.30 -12.99 16.77
CA ALA A 180 -0.87 -13.99 15.79
C ALA A 180 0.09 -13.36 14.78
N ASP A 181 1.37 -13.72 14.88
CA ASP A 181 2.38 -13.31 13.92
C ASP A 181 1.89 -13.85 12.57
N ILE A 182 1.57 -12.94 11.64
CA ILE A 182 1.03 -13.32 10.34
C ILE A 182 2.20 -13.89 9.54
N SER A 183 2.52 -15.15 9.84
CA SER A 183 3.59 -15.90 9.21
C SER A 183 3.18 -16.23 7.78
N PHE A 184 3.73 -15.48 6.84
CA PHE A 184 3.55 -15.75 5.41
C PHE A 184 4.54 -16.82 4.97
N LYS A 185 4.04 -17.95 4.47
CA LYS A 185 4.90 -19.01 3.95
C LYS A 185 5.41 -18.64 2.56
N LEU A 186 6.65 -18.16 2.50
CA LEU A 186 7.32 -17.88 1.23
C LEU A 186 7.81 -19.17 0.55
N PRO A 187 7.73 -19.28 -0.78
CA PRO A 187 8.15 -20.49 -1.51
C PRO A 187 9.65 -20.75 -1.37
N ARG A 188 10.08 -22.00 -1.31
CA ARG A 188 11.51 -22.37 -1.30
C ARG A 188 11.79 -23.39 -2.41
N PRO A 189 11.80 -22.97 -3.68
CA PRO A 189 12.06 -23.88 -4.78
C PRO A 189 13.50 -24.42 -4.74
N ALA A 190 13.70 -25.61 -5.29
CA ALA A 190 15.04 -26.16 -5.48
C ALA A 190 15.89 -25.23 -6.37
N GLY A 191 17.19 -25.14 -6.07
CA GLY A 191 18.09 -24.27 -6.84
C GLY A 191 17.90 -22.76 -6.63
N ALA A 192 17.20 -22.33 -5.56
CA ALA A 192 16.95 -20.92 -5.25
C ALA A 192 18.20 -20.04 -5.35
N ALA A 193 19.35 -20.49 -4.85
CA ALA A 193 20.60 -19.73 -4.93
C ALA A 193 21.03 -19.42 -6.39
N ALA A 194 20.85 -20.36 -7.32
CA ALA A 194 21.15 -20.14 -8.73
C ALA A 194 20.16 -19.16 -9.37
N LEU A 195 18.86 -19.34 -9.11
CA LEU A 195 17.79 -18.44 -9.59
C LEU A 195 18.03 -16.99 -9.14
N LEU A 196 18.40 -16.80 -7.88
CA LEU A 196 18.72 -15.48 -7.32
C LEU A 196 19.97 -14.88 -7.96
N ARG A 197 21.03 -15.67 -8.21
CA ARG A 197 22.20 -15.17 -8.95
C ARG A 197 21.83 -14.67 -10.34
N THR A 198 21.01 -15.43 -11.08
CA THR A 198 20.51 -15.01 -12.40
C THR A 198 19.69 -13.73 -12.30
N ARG A 199 18.74 -13.65 -11.36
CA ARG A 199 17.92 -12.44 -11.18
C ARG A 199 18.76 -11.22 -10.80
N ARG A 200 19.79 -11.38 -9.95
CA ARG A 200 20.73 -10.31 -9.60
C ARG A 200 21.55 -9.84 -10.79
N ALA A 201 21.96 -10.74 -11.67
CA ALA A 201 22.64 -10.38 -12.92
C ALA A 201 21.71 -9.54 -13.83
N VAL A 202 20.44 -9.94 -13.98
CA VAL A 202 19.43 -9.17 -14.72
C VAL A 202 19.28 -7.74 -14.16
N LEU A 203 19.17 -7.60 -12.83
CA LEU A 203 19.08 -6.30 -12.17
C LEU A 203 20.35 -5.45 -12.37
N LYS A 204 21.53 -6.08 -12.35
CA LYS A 204 22.80 -5.40 -12.61
C LYS A 204 22.87 -4.87 -14.04
N THR A 205 22.54 -5.69 -15.03
CA THR A 205 22.53 -5.28 -16.43
C THR A 205 21.50 -4.18 -16.71
N TYR A 206 20.33 -4.25 -16.06
CA TYR A 206 19.39 -3.13 -16.07
C TYR A 206 20.02 -1.84 -15.51
N ALA A 207 20.69 -1.93 -14.36
CA ALA A 207 21.28 -0.75 -13.72
C ALA A 207 22.33 -0.04 -14.60
N GLU A 208 23.09 -0.81 -15.39
CA GLU A 208 24.06 -0.30 -16.37
C GLU A 208 23.37 0.45 -17.53
N GLY A 209 22.25 -0.08 -18.04
CA GLY A 209 21.48 0.51 -19.16
C GLY A 209 20.37 1.50 -18.77
N ARG A 210 20.09 1.70 -17.48
CA ARG A 210 18.87 2.38 -16.99
C ARG A 210 18.65 3.79 -17.52
N HIS A 211 19.74 4.54 -17.73
CA HIS A 211 19.63 5.94 -18.18
C HIS A 211 19.18 6.02 -19.64
N ALA A 212 19.73 5.17 -20.51
CA ALA A 212 19.33 5.12 -21.91
C ALA A 212 17.85 4.70 -22.05
N LEU A 213 17.41 3.69 -21.28
CA LEU A 213 16.01 3.29 -21.25
C LEU A 213 15.10 4.44 -20.74
N LEU A 214 15.50 5.14 -19.67
CA LEU A 214 14.75 6.29 -19.16
C LEU A 214 14.67 7.43 -20.19
N GLN A 215 15.74 7.69 -20.95
CA GLN A 215 15.73 8.67 -22.03
C GLN A 215 14.73 8.29 -23.14
N LEU A 216 14.61 7.00 -23.47
CA LEU A 216 13.59 6.53 -24.42
C LEU A 216 12.17 6.87 -23.90
N PHE A 217 11.90 6.61 -22.62
CA PHE A 217 10.64 7.00 -21.98
C PHE A 217 10.44 8.52 -22.00
N GLN A 218 11.44 9.32 -21.65
CA GLN A 218 11.34 10.79 -21.65
C GLN A 218 11.03 11.34 -23.05
N ARG A 219 11.70 10.83 -24.10
CA ARG A 219 11.41 11.20 -25.50
C ARG A 219 9.97 10.87 -25.89
N ALA A 220 9.46 9.70 -25.50
CA ALA A 220 8.08 9.32 -25.78
C ALA A 220 7.07 10.16 -24.98
N ALA A 221 7.33 10.42 -23.70
CA ALA A 221 6.49 11.25 -22.84
C ALA A 221 6.39 12.69 -23.37
N ALA A 222 7.50 13.25 -23.86
CA ALA A 222 7.58 14.56 -24.51
C ALA A 222 7.06 14.56 -25.96
N LYS A 223 6.53 13.43 -26.46
CA LYS A 223 6.04 13.23 -27.83
C LYS A 223 7.08 13.50 -28.93
N GLN A 224 8.37 13.43 -28.60
CA GLN A 224 9.47 13.55 -29.57
C GLN A 224 9.61 12.30 -30.44
N ILE A 225 9.11 11.16 -29.97
CA ILE A 225 8.97 9.93 -30.74
C ILE A 225 7.54 9.39 -30.65
N THR A 226 7.11 8.67 -31.68
CA THR A 226 5.81 7.99 -31.72
C THR A 226 5.82 6.69 -30.92
N SER A 227 4.64 6.17 -30.58
CA SER A 227 4.52 4.86 -29.93
C SER A 227 5.12 3.72 -30.75
N GLN A 228 4.99 3.77 -32.08
CA GLN A 228 5.59 2.79 -32.98
C GLN A 228 7.12 2.84 -32.94
N ARG A 229 7.69 4.06 -32.92
CA ARG A 229 9.14 4.25 -32.82
C ARG A 229 9.66 3.80 -31.46
N PHE A 230 8.98 4.14 -30.36
CA PHE A 230 9.29 3.62 -29.03
C PHE A 230 9.34 2.09 -29.02
N PHE A 231 8.30 1.43 -29.54
CA PHE A 231 8.24 -0.03 -29.57
C PHE A 231 9.38 -0.66 -30.38
N THR A 232 9.84 0.02 -31.43
CA THR A 232 10.93 -0.44 -32.29
C THR A 232 12.30 -0.25 -31.65
N GLU A 233 12.53 0.86 -30.93
CA GLU A 233 13.80 1.15 -30.23
C GLU A 233 13.90 0.40 -28.88
N LEU A 234 12.78 0.00 -28.27
CA LEU A 234 12.74 -0.63 -26.95
C LEU A 234 13.67 -1.86 -26.80
N PRO A 235 13.77 -2.81 -27.75
CA PRO A 235 14.64 -3.98 -27.62
C PRO A 235 16.14 -3.67 -27.49
N GLU A 236 16.58 -2.50 -27.98
CA GLU A 236 17.97 -2.03 -27.84
C GLU A 236 18.31 -1.69 -26.39
N HIS A 237 17.29 -1.40 -25.58
CA HIS A 237 17.43 -1.00 -24.18
C HIS A 237 16.89 -2.04 -23.20
N TRP A 238 15.92 -2.85 -23.63
CA TRP A 238 15.31 -3.88 -22.79
C TRP A 238 14.84 -5.09 -23.62
N SER A 239 15.53 -6.22 -23.43
CA SER A 239 15.27 -7.47 -24.16
C SER A 239 15.94 -8.67 -23.47
N GLN A 240 15.68 -9.87 -23.99
CA GLN A 240 16.37 -11.08 -23.51
C GLN A 240 17.84 -11.05 -23.94
N GLU A 241 18.12 -10.49 -25.11
CA GLU A 241 19.44 -10.34 -25.73
C GLU A 241 20.29 -9.33 -24.95
N VAL A 242 19.69 -8.23 -24.47
CA VAL A 242 20.34 -7.30 -23.54
C VAL A 242 20.54 -7.94 -22.15
N GLY A 243 19.73 -8.95 -21.79
CA GLY A 243 19.88 -9.68 -20.53
C GLY A 243 19.26 -8.99 -19.30
N ASN A 244 18.43 -7.96 -19.50
CA ASN A 244 17.80 -7.19 -18.42
C ASN A 244 16.27 -7.39 -18.33
N ARG A 245 15.71 -8.33 -19.10
CA ARG A 245 14.28 -8.65 -19.13
C ARG A 245 13.92 -9.77 -18.16
N MET A 246 12.86 -9.54 -17.37
CA MET A 246 12.33 -10.46 -16.37
C MET A 246 11.21 -11.36 -16.89
N GLN A 247 10.29 -10.84 -17.71
CA GLN A 247 9.16 -11.60 -18.24
C GLN A 247 9.42 -12.21 -19.63
N GLY A 248 8.70 -13.29 -19.97
CA GLY A 248 8.72 -13.91 -21.29
C GLY A 248 8.02 -13.09 -22.39
N LYS A 249 8.02 -13.61 -23.63
CA LYS A 249 7.51 -12.96 -24.87
C LYS A 249 6.00 -12.69 -24.93
N GLY A 250 5.25 -13.03 -23.88
CA GLY A 250 3.78 -12.96 -23.86
C GLY A 250 3.20 -11.54 -24.03
N TRP A 251 3.95 -10.49 -23.68
CA TRP A 251 3.48 -9.11 -23.83
C TRP A 251 3.69 -8.54 -25.25
N ASP A 252 4.59 -9.14 -26.05
CA ASP A 252 5.08 -8.56 -27.32
C ASP A 252 3.94 -8.32 -28.34
N ARG A 253 2.89 -9.16 -28.33
CA ARG A 253 1.72 -9.00 -29.20
C ARG A 253 0.78 -7.87 -28.74
N LEU A 254 0.57 -7.73 -27.43
CA LEU A 254 -0.27 -6.68 -26.86
C LEU A 254 0.43 -5.31 -26.86
N GLY A 255 1.76 -5.31 -26.75
CA GLY A 255 2.58 -4.10 -26.75
C GLY A 255 2.49 -3.30 -28.06
N LYS A 256 2.33 -3.95 -29.22
CA LYS A 256 2.26 -3.27 -30.52
C LYS A 256 1.12 -2.25 -30.64
N GLN A 257 0.03 -2.46 -29.91
CA GLN A 257 -1.14 -1.57 -29.93
C GLN A 257 -1.13 -0.55 -28.77
N ALA A 258 -0.11 -0.57 -27.92
CA ALA A 258 -0.05 0.31 -26.77
C ALA A 258 0.25 1.75 -27.16
N ASN A 259 -0.39 2.69 -26.46
CA ASN A 259 0.01 4.09 -26.51
C ASN A 259 1.22 4.31 -25.59
N PHE A 260 2.43 4.11 -26.13
CA PHE A 260 3.66 4.27 -25.36
C PHE A 260 3.96 5.72 -24.98
N GLN A 261 3.47 6.72 -25.71
CA GLN A 261 3.59 8.11 -25.25
C GLN A 261 2.81 8.33 -23.95
N ASP A 262 1.60 7.78 -23.87
CA ASP A 262 0.75 7.88 -22.68
C ASP A 262 1.28 7.07 -21.49
N LEU A 263 1.79 5.86 -21.75
CA LEU A 263 2.44 5.05 -20.73
C LEU A 263 3.75 5.67 -20.26
N ALA A 264 4.55 6.21 -21.18
CA ALA A 264 5.82 6.83 -20.83
C ALA A 264 5.64 8.06 -19.95
N ARG A 265 4.59 8.85 -20.19
CA ARG A 265 4.20 9.95 -19.29
C ARG A 265 3.95 9.44 -17.87
N SER A 266 3.20 8.36 -17.70
CA SER A 266 2.98 7.73 -16.39
C SER A 266 4.27 7.26 -15.75
N PHE A 267 5.10 6.54 -16.50
CA PHE A 267 6.35 6.01 -15.97
C PHE A 267 7.32 7.12 -15.54
N VAL A 268 7.46 8.18 -16.34
CA VAL A 268 8.28 9.35 -15.99
C VAL A 268 7.75 10.04 -14.73
N ALA A 269 6.43 10.29 -14.65
CA ALA A 269 5.82 10.89 -13.46
C ALA A 269 6.08 10.07 -12.18
N ILE A 270 6.02 8.74 -12.27
CA ILE A 270 6.35 7.84 -11.16
C ILE A 270 7.84 7.93 -10.80
N VAL A 271 8.73 7.92 -11.80
CA VAL A 271 10.19 7.97 -11.57
C VAL A 271 10.63 9.27 -10.91
N GLU A 272 10.00 10.39 -11.29
CA GLU A 272 10.29 11.73 -10.77
C GLU A 272 9.63 12.01 -9.43
N SER A 273 8.65 11.18 -9.01
CA SER A 273 7.97 11.36 -7.74
C SER A 273 8.87 11.09 -6.52
N PRO A 274 8.74 11.87 -5.44
CA PRO A 274 9.38 11.58 -4.17
C PRO A 274 9.00 10.19 -3.65
N LYS A 275 9.93 9.52 -2.96
CA LYS A 275 9.69 8.18 -2.41
C LYS A 275 8.43 8.10 -1.54
N ARG A 276 8.16 9.15 -0.75
CA ARG A 276 6.97 9.24 0.10
C ARG A 276 5.68 9.15 -0.70
N ASP A 277 5.61 9.85 -1.84
CA ASP A 277 4.39 9.99 -2.63
C ASP A 277 4.22 8.91 -3.69
N ARG A 278 5.27 8.11 -3.92
CA ARG A 278 5.35 7.21 -5.08
C ARG A 278 4.23 6.19 -5.15
N ASP A 279 3.83 5.59 -4.03
CA ASP A 279 2.71 4.64 -4.00
C ASP A 279 1.40 5.33 -4.44
N ASP A 280 1.16 6.57 -4.00
CA ASP A 280 -0.02 7.35 -4.40
C ASP A 280 0.02 7.72 -5.89
N VAL A 281 1.21 8.06 -6.42
CA VAL A 281 1.41 8.39 -7.85
C VAL A 281 1.25 7.14 -8.72
N VAL A 282 1.84 6.01 -8.33
CA VAL A 282 1.72 4.73 -9.05
C VAL A 282 0.26 4.31 -9.17
N ARG A 283 -0.48 4.39 -8.08
CA ARG A 283 -1.92 4.10 -8.03
C ARG A 283 -2.70 4.97 -9.02
N ALA A 284 -2.54 6.30 -8.91
CA ALA A 284 -3.24 7.25 -9.75
C ALA A 284 -2.90 7.08 -11.24
N GLU A 285 -1.63 6.84 -11.57
CA GLU A 285 -1.18 6.64 -12.94
C GLU A 285 -1.65 5.31 -13.53
N LEU A 286 -1.72 4.24 -12.73
CA LEU A 286 -2.29 2.96 -13.16
C LEU A 286 -3.78 3.08 -13.46
N ASP A 287 -4.56 3.71 -12.56
CA ASP A 287 -5.99 3.93 -12.77
C ASP A 287 -6.26 4.83 -13.98
N ARG A 288 -5.41 5.84 -14.20
CA ARG A 288 -5.46 6.69 -15.39
C ARG A 288 -5.20 5.89 -16.68
N LEU A 289 -4.23 4.96 -16.66
CA LEU A 289 -3.94 4.10 -17.80
C LEU A 289 -5.03 3.05 -18.02
N ASP A 290 -5.67 2.58 -16.95
CA ASP A 290 -6.81 1.66 -17.00
C ASP A 290 -8.03 2.31 -17.64
N ALA A 291 -8.38 3.53 -17.22
CA ALA A 291 -9.44 4.33 -17.84
C ALA A 291 -9.19 4.66 -19.32
N ARG A 292 -7.93 4.60 -19.77
CA ARG A 292 -7.53 4.77 -21.18
C ARG A 292 -7.30 3.45 -21.91
N GLU A 293 -7.63 2.34 -21.26
CA GLU A 293 -7.51 0.97 -21.76
C GLU A 293 -6.10 0.62 -22.28
N ASN A 294 -5.05 1.28 -21.77
CA ASN A 294 -3.71 1.08 -22.29
C ASN A 294 -3.22 -0.35 -21.99
N PRO A 295 -2.98 -1.22 -22.99
CA PRO A 295 -2.73 -2.64 -22.77
C PRO A 295 -1.36 -2.91 -22.10
N ALA A 296 -0.44 -1.95 -22.14
CA ALA A 296 0.89 -2.09 -21.54
C ALA A 296 0.93 -1.72 -20.04
N ARG A 297 -0.17 -1.26 -19.44
CA ARG A 297 -0.25 -0.88 -18.02
C ARG A 297 -0.04 -2.03 -17.02
N LYS A 298 -0.23 -3.28 -17.46
CA LYS A 298 -0.15 -4.49 -16.63
C LYS A 298 1.29 -5.02 -16.62
N ALA A 299 1.54 -6.05 -17.41
CA ALA A 299 2.79 -6.79 -17.42
C ALA A 299 4.00 -5.86 -17.66
N PHE A 300 3.97 -5.08 -18.74
CA PHE A 300 5.08 -4.20 -19.11
C PHE A 300 5.38 -3.14 -18.06
N LEU A 301 4.40 -2.31 -17.68
CA LEU A 301 4.64 -1.26 -16.68
C LEU A 301 5.07 -1.84 -15.32
N SER A 302 4.43 -2.91 -14.83
CA SER A 302 4.83 -3.54 -13.56
C SER A 302 6.26 -4.08 -13.60
N GLU A 303 6.74 -4.59 -14.74
CA GLU A 303 8.14 -4.98 -14.88
C GLU A 303 9.07 -3.77 -14.88
N MET A 304 8.73 -2.68 -15.59
CA MET A 304 9.52 -1.44 -15.55
C MET A 304 9.63 -0.88 -14.13
N LEU A 305 8.53 -0.92 -13.38
CA LEU A 305 8.49 -0.53 -11.97
C LEU A 305 9.35 -1.44 -11.09
N CYS A 306 9.28 -2.76 -11.31
CA CYS A 306 10.06 -3.73 -10.55
C CYS A 306 11.57 -3.63 -10.86
N LEU A 307 11.95 -3.38 -12.12
CA LEU A 307 13.34 -3.11 -12.49
C LEU A 307 13.84 -1.82 -11.82
N ARG A 308 13.05 -0.75 -11.87
CA ARG A 308 13.42 0.57 -11.34
C ARG A 308 13.43 0.65 -9.82
N PHE A 309 12.47 0.00 -9.17
CA PHE A 309 12.26 0.02 -7.72
C PHE A 309 12.02 -1.41 -7.20
N PRO A 310 13.04 -2.28 -7.26
CA PRO A 310 12.89 -3.71 -6.95
C PRO A 310 12.47 -3.99 -5.51
N ASP A 311 12.73 -3.07 -4.59
CA ASP A 311 12.32 -3.16 -3.19
C ASP A 311 10.85 -2.74 -2.96
N GLU A 312 10.23 -2.06 -3.92
CA GLU A 312 8.94 -1.40 -3.75
C GLU A 312 7.84 -2.07 -4.57
N TYR A 313 8.13 -2.46 -5.81
CA TYR A 313 7.10 -2.91 -6.75
C TYR A 313 7.36 -4.31 -7.32
N PRO A 314 6.34 -5.19 -7.32
CA PRO A 314 6.44 -6.53 -7.89
C PRO A 314 6.09 -6.54 -9.38
N VAL A 315 6.53 -7.57 -10.08
CA VAL A 315 6.04 -7.87 -11.43
C VAL A 315 4.61 -8.45 -11.33
N LEU A 316 3.66 -7.91 -12.10
CA LEU A 316 2.31 -8.46 -12.20
C LEU A 316 2.26 -9.59 -13.21
N ASN A 317 2.41 -10.81 -12.72
CA ASN A 317 2.30 -12.01 -13.52
C ASN A 317 1.35 -13.05 -12.91
N LYS A 318 1.09 -14.11 -13.69
CA LYS A 318 0.19 -15.20 -13.29
C LYS A 318 0.68 -15.91 -12.01
N PRO A 319 1.97 -16.27 -11.84
CA PRO A 319 2.44 -16.87 -10.60
C PRO A 319 2.27 -16.03 -9.35
N VAL A 320 2.57 -14.72 -9.39
CA VAL A 320 2.35 -13.80 -8.27
C VAL A 320 0.86 -13.75 -7.91
N ARG A 321 -0.04 -13.64 -8.89
CA ARG A 321 -1.49 -13.70 -8.65
C ARG A 321 -1.94 -15.00 -7.99
N GLN A 322 -1.38 -16.14 -8.41
CA GLN A 322 -1.68 -17.44 -7.82
C GLN A 322 -1.16 -17.55 -6.38
N PHE A 323 0.07 -17.08 -6.13
CA PHE A 323 0.65 -17.00 -4.80
C PHE A 323 -0.24 -16.19 -3.86
N LEU A 324 -0.68 -15.01 -4.30
CA LEU A 324 -1.56 -14.14 -3.53
C LEU A 324 -2.88 -14.83 -3.21
N ARG A 325 -3.55 -15.41 -4.21
CA ARG A 325 -4.82 -16.12 -4.02
C ARG A 325 -4.70 -17.29 -3.03
N LYS A 326 -3.66 -18.12 -3.16
CA LYS A 326 -3.44 -19.28 -2.27
C LYS A 326 -3.15 -18.86 -0.83
N ASN A 327 -2.43 -17.76 -0.64
CA ASN A 327 -2.13 -17.21 0.68
C ASN A 327 -3.25 -16.28 1.20
N ARG A 328 -4.40 -16.26 0.53
CA ARG A 328 -5.55 -15.41 0.84
C ARG A 328 -5.18 -13.92 0.94
N PHE A 329 -4.21 -13.47 0.14
CA PHE A 329 -3.94 -12.06 -0.08
C PHE A 329 -4.94 -11.49 -1.08
N THR A 330 -6.20 -11.45 -0.67
CA THR A 330 -7.26 -10.89 -1.49
C THR A 330 -7.45 -9.42 -1.15
N PRO A 331 -7.37 -8.53 -2.17
CA PRO A 331 -7.85 -7.16 -2.01
C PRO A 331 -9.33 -7.19 -1.62
N THR A 332 -9.83 -6.09 -1.08
CA THR A 332 -11.27 -5.94 -0.88
C THR A 332 -11.98 -5.90 -2.25
N ARG A 333 -13.20 -6.45 -2.32
CA ARG A 333 -13.97 -6.41 -3.56
C ARG A 333 -14.22 -4.98 -4.00
N GLY A 334 -13.99 -4.69 -5.28
CA GLY A 334 -14.27 -3.38 -5.88
C GLY A 334 -13.10 -2.40 -5.89
N SER A 335 -11.88 -2.79 -5.47
CA SER A 335 -10.70 -1.92 -5.62
C SER A 335 -10.43 -1.57 -7.08
N SER A 336 -9.87 -0.38 -7.33
CA SER A 336 -9.31 -0.01 -8.62
C SER A 336 -8.08 -0.86 -8.97
N GLU A 337 -7.66 -0.84 -10.24
CA GLU A 337 -6.48 -1.61 -10.68
C GLU A 337 -5.17 -1.10 -10.03
N GLY A 338 -5.06 0.22 -9.88
CA GLY A 338 -3.96 0.88 -9.20
C GLY A 338 -3.92 0.55 -7.70
N ASP A 339 -5.06 0.63 -7.01
CA ASP A 339 -5.13 0.31 -5.58
C ASP A 339 -4.82 -1.17 -5.33
N TRP A 340 -5.35 -2.04 -6.20
CA TRP A 340 -5.01 -3.46 -6.20
C TRP A 340 -3.50 -3.70 -6.30
N TYR A 341 -2.82 -3.00 -7.20
CA TYR A 341 -1.38 -3.13 -7.37
C TYR A 341 -0.61 -2.69 -6.12
N ILE A 342 -0.99 -1.57 -5.52
CA ILE A 342 -0.36 -1.08 -4.28
C ILE A 342 -0.62 -2.02 -3.11
N TYR A 343 -1.84 -2.54 -2.98
CA TYR A 343 -2.18 -3.57 -1.99
C TYR A 343 -1.21 -4.76 -2.11
N VAL A 344 -1.04 -5.30 -3.32
CA VAL A 344 -0.12 -6.42 -3.58
C VAL A 344 1.32 -6.05 -3.24
N ALA A 345 1.79 -4.88 -3.68
CA ALA A 345 3.14 -4.41 -3.39
C ALA A 345 3.41 -4.28 -1.88
N ARG A 346 2.46 -3.72 -1.12
CA ARG A 346 2.57 -3.61 0.36
C ARG A 346 2.55 -4.99 1.04
N GLN A 347 1.68 -5.91 0.61
CA GLN A 347 1.62 -7.26 1.18
C GLN A 347 2.89 -8.07 0.94
N LEU A 348 3.48 -8.00 -0.25
CA LEU A 348 4.72 -8.72 -0.54
C LEU A 348 5.92 -8.13 0.21
N ARG A 349 5.97 -6.79 0.38
CA ARG A 349 6.97 -6.14 1.24
C ARG A 349 6.84 -6.62 2.69
N ALA A 350 5.63 -6.64 3.23
CA ALA A 350 5.36 -7.15 4.58
C ALA A 350 5.77 -8.62 4.71
N ALA A 351 5.45 -9.45 3.71
CA ALA A 351 5.82 -10.86 3.71
C ALA A 351 7.34 -11.09 3.72
N LEU A 352 8.13 -10.29 2.99
CA LEU A 352 9.60 -10.36 3.05
C LEU A 352 10.14 -9.89 4.39
N ARG A 353 9.65 -8.78 4.94
CA ARG A 353 10.10 -8.25 6.24
C ARG A 353 9.85 -9.23 7.39
N ALA A 354 8.69 -9.89 7.38
CA ALA A 354 8.35 -10.94 8.34
C ALA A 354 9.23 -12.20 8.22
N ASN A 355 10.05 -12.30 7.17
CA ASN A 355 10.92 -13.46 6.92
C ASN A 355 12.38 -13.04 6.70
N PRO A 356 13.08 -12.49 7.71
CA PRO A 356 14.42 -11.91 7.56
C PRO A 356 15.50 -12.93 7.15
N ALA A 357 15.29 -14.21 7.45
CA ALA A 357 16.20 -15.30 7.05
C ALA A 357 15.91 -15.85 5.63
N TYR A 358 14.96 -15.27 4.90
CA TYR A 358 14.62 -15.69 3.55
C TYR A 358 15.67 -15.16 2.55
N PRO A 359 16.05 -15.94 1.52
CA PRO A 359 17.20 -15.60 0.68
C PRO A 359 16.94 -14.46 -0.33
N ALA A 360 15.68 -14.15 -0.65
CA ALA A 360 15.34 -13.02 -1.51
C ALA A 360 15.39 -11.71 -0.73
N LYS A 361 16.08 -10.71 -1.28
CA LYS A 361 16.27 -9.41 -0.63
C LYS A 361 15.24 -8.34 -1.03
N ASN A 362 14.52 -8.56 -2.13
CA ASN A 362 13.60 -7.59 -2.72
C ASN A 362 12.50 -8.30 -3.51
N LEU A 363 11.54 -7.55 -4.03
CA LEU A 363 10.37 -8.10 -4.73
C LEU A 363 10.73 -8.73 -6.08
N ALA A 364 11.76 -8.23 -6.77
CA ALA A 364 12.26 -8.84 -8.01
C ALA A 364 12.88 -10.23 -7.77
N GLU A 365 13.58 -10.40 -6.65
CA GLU A 365 14.11 -11.68 -6.19
C GLU A 365 13.00 -12.61 -5.69
N LEU A 366 11.99 -12.09 -4.99
CA LEU A 366 10.85 -12.88 -4.56
C LEU A 366 10.05 -13.40 -5.75
N ASP A 367 9.82 -12.56 -6.76
CA ASP A 367 9.14 -12.91 -8.00
C ASP A 367 9.75 -14.15 -8.66
N THR A 368 11.08 -14.21 -8.80
CA THR A 368 11.73 -15.38 -9.42
C THR A 368 11.52 -16.67 -8.61
N LEU A 369 11.48 -16.58 -7.29
CA LEU A 369 11.23 -17.74 -6.43
C LEU A 369 9.76 -18.18 -6.45
N ILE A 370 8.82 -17.24 -6.55
CA ILE A 370 7.40 -17.55 -6.77
C ILE A 370 7.24 -18.24 -8.14
N TRP A 371 7.88 -17.70 -9.17
CA TRP A 371 7.79 -18.23 -10.53
C TRP A 371 8.36 -19.65 -10.67
N ALA A 372 9.43 -19.96 -9.94
CA ALA A 372 10.06 -21.28 -9.96
C ALA A 372 9.34 -22.31 -9.08
N SER A 373 8.38 -21.89 -8.26
CA SER A 373 7.61 -22.80 -7.41
C SER A 373 6.54 -23.52 -8.23
N ALA A 374 6.62 -24.85 -8.29
CA ALA A 374 5.59 -25.70 -8.90
C ALA A 374 4.20 -25.51 -8.26
N GLU A 375 4.15 -25.00 -7.02
CA GLU A 375 2.90 -24.68 -6.34
C GLU A 375 2.12 -23.52 -7.01
N TYR A 376 2.82 -22.55 -7.58
CA TYR A 376 2.25 -21.29 -8.11
C TYR A 376 2.46 -21.13 -9.62
N ASN A 377 3.24 -22.02 -10.21
CA ASN A 377 3.48 -22.09 -11.64
C ASN A 377 3.61 -23.56 -12.06
N PRO A 378 2.51 -24.34 -12.01
CA PRO A 378 2.52 -25.69 -12.52
C PRO A 378 2.92 -25.63 -14.00
N ARG A 379 3.96 -26.37 -14.38
CA ARG A 379 4.27 -26.60 -15.79
C ARG A 379 3.21 -27.58 -16.27
N ASP A 380 2.28 -27.09 -17.07
CA ASP A 380 1.36 -27.95 -17.83
C ASP A 380 2.15 -28.79 -18.85
#